data_AF-S7TR84-F1
#
_entry.id   AF-S7TR84-F1
#
_cell.length_a   1.000
_cell.length_b   1.000
_cell.length_c   1.000
_cell.angle_alpha   90.00
_cell.angle_beta   90.00
_cell.angle_gamma   90.00
#
_symmetry.space_group_name_H-M   'P 1'
#
loop_
_entity.id
_entity.type
_entity.pdbx_description
1 polymer ?
#
loop_
_entity_poly.entity_id
_entity_poly.type
_entity_poly.pdbx_seq_one_letter_code
_entity_poly.pdbx_strand_id
1 'polypeptide(L)' 'MPILLIGRKAIAQAIGVGYNSIPELAEKHGLPAWQDGGRGVWKALPDEVSDWLKRRRRRCVRSRRRRTATTTGNA' A
#
# COMPACT_ATOMS: atom_id res chain seq x y z
N MET A 1 13.33 0.21 17.50
CA MET A 1 12.35 0.37 16.41
C MET A 1 12.79 1.53 15.55
N PRO A 2 12.88 1.39 14.21
CA PRO A 2 13.19 2.52 13.35
C PRO A 2 12.06 3.55 13.47
N ILE A 3 12.41 4.82 13.68
CA ILE A 3 11.42 5.90 13.80
C ILE A 3 10.86 6.26 12.41
N LEU A 4 11.64 6.02 11.35
CA LEU A 4 11.34 6.45 9.99
C LEU A 4 11.89 5.45 8.96
N LEU A 5 11.11 5.17 7.91
CA LEU A 5 11.60 4.51 6.69
C LEU A 5 12.09 5.59 5.73
N ILE A 6 13.36 5.48 5.31
CA ILE A 6 14.01 6.50 4.48
C ILE A 6 14.37 5.92 3.12
N GLY A 7 13.89 6.60 2.07
CA GLY A 7 14.14 6.27 0.68
C GLY A 7 13.11 5.30 0.10
N ARG A 8 12.88 5.42 -1.21
CA ARG A 8 11.92 4.59 -1.96
C ARG A 8 12.21 3.10 -1.81
N LYS A 9 13.50 2.71 -1.82
CA LYS A 9 13.91 1.30 -1.71
C LYS A 9 13.51 0.69 -0.36
N ALA A 10 13.77 1.38 0.74
CA ALA A 10 13.42 0.90 2.07
C ALA A 10 11.90 0.80 2.26
N ILE A 11 11.16 1.84 1.83
CA ILE A 11 9.69 1.85 1.88
C ILE A 11 9.12 0.70 1.03
N ALA A 12 9.63 0.53 -0.19
CA ALA A 12 9.19 -0.51 -1.11
C ALA A 12 9.45 -1.93 -0.60
N GLN A 13 10.62 -2.16 0.00
CA GLN A 13 10.93 -3.43 0.66
C GLN A 13 10.00 -3.70 1.84
N ALA A 14 9.71 -2.68 2.66
CA ALA A 14 8.82 -2.83 3.82
C ALA A 14 7.38 -3.20 3.42
N ILE A 15 6.90 -2.70 2.28
CA ILE A 15 5.51 -2.95 1.82
C ILE A 15 5.40 -4.01 0.72
N GLY A 16 6.51 -4.60 0.28
CA GLY A 16 6.55 -5.67 -0.72
C GLY A 16 6.15 -5.23 -2.14
N VAL A 17 6.60 -4.06 -2.60
CA VAL A 17 6.31 -3.55 -3.96
C VAL A 17 7.57 -3.12 -4.70
N GLY A 18 7.47 -2.82 -5.99
CA GLY A 18 8.56 -2.24 -6.76
C GLY A 18 8.84 -0.77 -6.38
N TYR A 19 10.10 -0.38 -6.26
CA TYR A 19 10.48 0.98 -5.82
C TYR A 19 9.96 2.11 -6.73
N ASN A 20 9.78 1.83 -8.03
CA ASN A 20 9.21 2.78 -8.99
C ASN A 20 7.72 3.05 -8.76
N SER A 21 7.02 2.17 -8.05
CA SER A 21 5.59 2.33 -7.75
C SER A 21 5.32 3.26 -6.56
N ILE A 22 6.34 3.65 -5.79
CA ILE A 22 6.16 4.46 -4.58
C ILE A 22 5.51 5.82 -4.86
N PRO A 23 5.94 6.61 -5.86
CA PRO A 23 5.30 7.89 -6.17
C PRO A 23 3.83 7.73 -6.54
N GLU A 24 3.51 6.78 -7.42
CA GLU A 24 2.14 6.49 -7.82
C GLU A 24 1.28 5.99 -6.64
N LEU A 25 1.83 5.14 -5.78
CA LEU A 25 1.13 4.64 -4.60
C LEU A 25 0.83 5.75 -3.60
N ALA A 26 1.76 6.69 -3.41
CA ALA A 26 1.55 7.85 -2.56
C ALA A 26 0.45 8.75 -3.13
N GLU A 27 0.54 9.10 -4.40
CA GLU A 27 -0.37 10.03 -5.05
C GLU A 27 -1.78 9.44 -5.29
N LYS A 28 -1.87 8.24 -5.87
CA LYS A 28 -3.15 7.66 -6.32
C LYS A 28 -3.78 6.71 -5.30
N HIS A 29 -2.97 6.07 -4.46
CA HIS A 29 -3.44 5.02 -3.54
C HIS A 29 -3.33 5.41 -2.05
N GLY A 30 -2.90 6.64 -1.78
CA GLY A 30 -2.80 7.21 -0.45
C GLY A 30 -1.83 6.45 0.46
N LEU A 31 -0.71 5.95 -0.10
CA LEU A 31 0.39 5.46 0.71
C LEU A 31 0.92 6.63 1.56
N PRO A 32 1.03 6.50 2.89
CA PRO A 32 1.52 7.56 3.78
C PRO A 32 3.04 7.68 3.69
N ALA A 33 3.51 8.08 2.51
CA ALA A 33 4.89 8.38 2.22
C ALA A 33 4.97 9.77 1.61
N TRP A 34 5.96 10.57 2.00
CA TRP A 34 6.09 11.96 1.57
C TRP A 34 7.54 12.34 1.27
N GLN A 35 7.70 13.52 0.67
CA GLN A 35 8.98 14.23 0.51
C GLN A 35 8.81 15.64 1.09
N ASP A 36 9.87 16.18 1.70
CA ASP A 36 9.83 17.56 2.17
C ASP A 36 9.84 18.51 0.96
N GLY A 37 8.78 19.31 0.79
CA GLY A 37 8.67 20.27 -0.33
C GLY A 37 8.59 19.64 -1.72
N GLY A 38 8.20 18.36 -1.84
CA GLY A 38 8.02 17.69 -3.13
C GLY A 38 9.33 17.38 -3.89
N ARG A 39 10.49 17.59 -3.26
CA ARG A 39 11.81 17.25 -3.80
C ARG A 39 12.63 16.56 -2.71
N GLY A 40 13.43 15.56 -3.07
CA GLY A 40 14.37 14.91 -2.14
C GLY A 40 13.99 13.49 -1.70
N VAL A 41 14.37 13.13 -0.48
CA VAL A 41 14.30 11.74 0.00
C VAL A 41 12.89 11.41 0.48
N TRP A 42 12.35 10.29 0.00
CA TRP A 42 11.07 9.78 0.45
C TRP A 42 11.15 9.31 1.90
N LYS A 43 10.11 9.60 2.66
CA LYS A 43 9.99 9.26 4.09
C LYS A 43 8.63 8.62 4.33
N ALA A 44 8.57 7.68 5.26
CA ALA A 44 7.30 7.12 5.71
C ALA A 44 7.39 6.69 7.17
N LEU A 45 6.33 6.92 7.94
CA LEU A 45 6.23 6.44 9.32
C LEU A 45 5.85 4.95 9.30
N PRO A 46 6.59 4.07 10.00
CA PRO A 46 6.30 2.64 10.02
C PRO A 46 4.87 2.29 10.46
N ASP A 47 4.32 3.02 11.44
CA ASP A 47 2.99 2.77 11.99
C ASP A 47 1.89 3.10 10.98
N GLU A 48 1.99 4.26 10.33
CA GLU A 48 1.02 4.68 9.30
C GLU A 48 1.06 3.75 8.09
N VAL A 49 2.27 3.32 7.67
CA VAL A 49 2.45 2.33 6.60
C VAL A 49 1.79 1.00 6.98
N SER A 50 1.97 0.55 8.22
CA SER A 50 1.35 -0.67 8.73
C SER A 50 -0.18 -0.58 8.71
N ASP A 51 -0.74 0.56 9.11
CA ASP A 51 -2.19 0.77 9.11
C ASP A 51 -2.76 0.90 7.69
N TRP A 52 -2.01 1.52 6.78
CA TRP A 52 -2.34 1.52 5.37
C TRP A 52 -2.37 0.09 4.79
N LEU A 53 -1.39 -0.76 5.11
CA LEU A 53 -1.36 -2.17 4.70
C LEU A 53 -2.55 -2.96 5.25
N LYS A 54 -2.88 -2.78 6.54
CA LYS A 54 -4.06 -3.41 7.16
C LYS A 54 -5.34 -3.03 6.40
N ARG A 55 -5.52 -1.75 6.06
CA ARG A 55 -6.66 -1.27 5.26
C ARG A 55 -6.66 -1.85 3.84
N ARG A 56 -5.50 -1.86 3.17
CA ARG A 56 -5.34 -2.42 1.82
C ARG A 56 -5.69 -3.92 1.78
N ARG A 57 -5.24 -4.70 2.77
CA ARG A 57 -5.59 -6.12 2.90
C ARG A 57 -7.09 -6.34 3.05
N ARG A 58 -7.77 -5.56 3.90
CA ARG A 58 -9.24 -5.66 4.08
C ARG A 58 -10.00 -5.39 2.77
N ARG A 59 -9.55 -4.42 1.96
CA ARG A 59 -10.13 -4.14 0.63
C ARG A 59 -9.99 -5.33 -0.33
N CYS A 60 -8.83 -5.97 -0.34
CA CYS A 60 -8.54 -7.12 -1.20
C CYS A 60 -9.38 -8.37 -0.85
N VAL A 61 -9.69 -8.58 0.44
CA VAL A 61 -10.56 -9.68 0.88
C VAL A 61 -12.02 -9.46 0.47
N ARG A 62 -12.53 -8.21 0.52
CA ARG A 62 -13.91 -7.89 0.10
C ARG A 62 -14.15 -8.14 -1.40
N SER A 63 -13.14 -7.95 -2.26
CA SER A 63 -13.29 -8.21 -3.70
C SER A 63 -13.34 -9.70 -4.08
N ARG A 64 -12.88 -10.62 -3.22
CA ARG A 64 -12.97 -12.07 -3.47
C ARG A 64 -14.36 -12.65 -3.14
N ARG A 65 -15.07 -12.11 -2.14
CA ARG A 65 -16.38 -12.63 -1.72
C ARG A 65 -17.52 -12.39 -2.71
N ARG A 66 -17.36 -11.46 -3.67
CA ARG A 66 -18.40 -11.20 -4.70
C ARG A 66 -18.37 -12.17 -5.89
N ARG A 67 -17.35 -13.01 -6.03
CA ARG A 67 -17.16 -13.85 -7.23
C ARG A 67 -17.72 -15.27 -7.13
N THR A 68 -18.33 -15.66 -6.00
CA THR A 68 -18.83 -17.03 -5.78
C THR A 68 -20.36 -17.12 -5.76
N ALA A 69 -21.09 -16.11 -6.23
CA ALA A 69 -22.55 -16.07 -6.22
C ALA A 69 -23.17 -16.15 -7.63
N THR A 70 -22.57 -16.92 -8.54
CA THR A 70 -23.15 -17.17 -9.87
C THR A 70 -22.71 -18.56 -10.32
N THR A 71 -23.55 -19.56 -10.04
CA THR A 71 -23.84 -20.79 -10.82
C THR A 71 -24.58 -21.76 -9.90
N THR A 72 -25.88 -21.56 -9.76
CA THR A 72 -26.84 -22.62 -9.42
C THR A 72 -28.02 -22.42 -10.35
N GLY A 73 -28.20 -23.35 -11.29
CA GLY A 73 -29.36 -23.36 -12.19
C GLY A 73 -29.05 -24.01 -13.52
N ASN A 74 -29.11 -25.35 -13.57
CA ASN A 74 -29.76 -26.16 -14.60
C ASN A 74 -29.06 -27.52 -14.75
N ALA A 75 -29.62 -28.53 -14.09
CA ALA A 75 -29.78 -29.88 -14.62
C ALA A 75 -30.89 -30.56 -13.82
#